data_AF-A0A9X4KSB5-F1
#
_entry.id   AF-A0A9X4KSB5-F1
#
_cell.length_a   1.000
_cell.length_b   1.000
_cell.length_c   1.000
_cell.angle_alpha   90.00
_cell.angle_beta   90.00
_cell.angle_gamma   90.00
#
_symmetry.space_group_name_H-M   'P 1'
#
loop_
_entity.id
_entity.type
_entity.pdbx_description
1 polymer ?
#
loop_
_entity_poly.entity_id
_entity_poly.type
_entity_poly.pdbx_seq_one_letter_code
_entity_poly.pdbx_strand_id
1 'polypeptide(L)'
;MFLAGLFVGAMSHGDIAWLDKQLENISKIAKQANESDNVSLSMFWLILVNNLVATAFAMYLGIAASIMPLFTLALNGLVMGYLFGQLANEGADLWSLILKGILPHGILELPAVFLAGAYGILLGVRLLQGIGRSMTNKPKPWARFAEAMKGSIAIYAVVAILLLVAAVIESTLTLYLVKS
;
A
#
# COMPACT_ATOMS: atom_id res chain seq x y z
N MET A 1 2.66 1.13 13.58
CA MET A 1 1.40 1.50 12.90
C MET A 1 0.84 0.34 12.09
N PHE A 2 1.57 -0.20 11.11
CA PHE A 2 1.11 -1.39 10.36
C PHE A 2 0.74 -2.58 11.26
N LEU A 3 1.65 -3.02 12.14
CA LEU A 3 1.36 -4.12 13.08
C LEU A 3 0.20 -3.82 14.04
N ALA A 4 0.02 -2.55 14.44
CA ALA A 4 -1.08 -2.14 15.29
C ALA A 4 -2.41 -2.23 14.55
N GLY A 5 -2.45 -1.77 13.28
CA GLY A 5 -3.60 -1.98 12.41
C GLY A 5 -3.91 -3.46 12.23
N LEU A 6 -2.89 -4.29 11.98
CA LEU A 6 -3.03 -5.74 11.81
C LEU A 6 -3.62 -6.43 13.03
N PHE A 7 -3.13 -6.09 14.23
CA PHE A 7 -3.72 -6.61 15.47
C PHE A 7 -5.16 -6.14 15.67
N VAL A 8 -5.46 -4.86 15.42
CA VAL A 8 -6.82 -4.31 15.57
C VAL A 8 -7.79 -4.95 14.59
N GLY A 9 -7.37 -5.15 13.33
CA GLY A 9 -8.18 -5.82 12.32
C GLY A 9 -8.41 -7.30 12.64
N ALA A 10 -7.39 -8.01 13.12
CA ALA A 10 -7.53 -9.42 13.49
C ALA A 10 -8.42 -9.63 14.72
N MET A 11 -8.44 -8.66 15.63
CA MET A 11 -9.24 -8.71 16.87
C MET A 11 -10.64 -8.11 16.71
N SER A 12 -10.93 -7.42 15.60
CA SER A 12 -12.30 -7.03 15.29
C SER A 12 -13.09 -8.28 14.94
N HIS A 13 -13.94 -8.72 15.86
CA HIS A 13 -14.76 -9.91 15.70
C HIS A 13 -15.82 -9.64 14.63
N GLY A 14 -15.51 -9.92 13.36
CA GLY A 14 -16.44 -10.18 12.25
C GLY A 14 -17.38 -9.07 11.77
N ASP A 15 -17.62 -7.99 12.53
CA ASP A 15 -18.66 -7.00 12.21
C ASP A 15 -18.07 -5.60 11.99
N ILE A 16 -17.33 -5.40 10.90
CA ILE A 16 -17.07 -4.04 10.41
C ILE A 16 -17.87 -3.82 9.13
N ALA A 17 -19.11 -3.37 9.29
CA ALA A 17 -20.05 -3.15 8.20
C ALA A 17 -19.51 -2.26 7.06
N TRP A 18 -18.56 -1.34 7.32
CA TRP A 18 -17.90 -0.58 6.26
C TRP A 18 -16.93 -1.45 5.45
N LEU A 19 -16.17 -2.34 6.10
CA LEU A 19 -15.20 -3.22 5.46
C LEU A 19 -15.91 -4.24 4.59
N ASP A 20 -17.02 -4.81 5.06
CA ASP A 20 -17.83 -5.73 4.25
C ASP A 20 -18.36 -5.05 2.99
N LYS A 21 -18.82 -3.80 3.12
CA LYS A 21 -19.26 -2.98 1.98
C LYS A 21 -18.11 -2.64 1.02
N GLN A 22 -16.88 -2.48 1.52
CA GLN A 22 -15.70 -2.32 0.66
C GLN A 22 -15.31 -3.62 -0.03
N LEU A 23 -15.34 -4.76 0.67
CA LEU A 23 -15.10 -6.08 0.11
C LEU A 23 -16.12 -6.41 -0.99
N GLU A 24 -17.39 -6.07 -0.80
CA GLU A 24 -18.43 -6.24 -1.81
C GLU A 24 -18.18 -5.37 -3.06
N ASN A 25 -17.74 -4.12 -2.88
CA ASN A 25 -17.39 -3.22 -3.98
C ASN A 25 -16.15 -3.72 -4.74
N ILE A 26 -15.11 -4.17 -4.04
CA ILE A 26 -13.91 -4.75 -4.65
C ILE A 26 -14.27 -6.04 -5.40
N SER A 27 -15.14 -6.89 -4.83
CA SER A 27 -15.64 -8.10 -5.49
C SER A 27 -16.43 -7.80 -6.77
N LYS A 28 -17.26 -6.75 -6.78
CA LYS A 28 -17.97 -6.30 -7.99
C LYS A 28 -17.01 -5.81 -9.07
N ILE A 29 -16.01 -5.01 -8.70
CA ILE A 29 -14.96 -4.55 -9.62
C ILE A 29 -14.16 -5.74 -10.18
N ALA A 30 -13.82 -6.71 -9.32
CA ALA A 30 -13.10 -7.91 -9.72
C ALA A 30 -13.92 -8.78 -10.69
N LYS A 31 -15.22 -8.96 -10.45
CA LYS A 31 -16.13 -9.69 -11.35
C LYS A 31 -16.27 -8.99 -12.70
N GLN A 32 -16.39 -7.67 -12.71
CA GLN A 32 -16.49 -6.87 -13.94
C GLN A 32 -15.21 -6.93 -14.77
N ALA A 33 -14.05 -7.04 -14.12
CA ALA A 33 -12.77 -7.26 -14.79
C ALA A 33 -12.59 -8.70 -15.31
N ASN A 34 -13.27 -9.68 -14.72
CA ASN A 34 -13.26 -11.10 -15.13
C ASN A 34 -14.07 -11.37 -16.42
N GLU A 35 -14.97 -10.47 -16.82
CA GLU A 35 -15.71 -10.54 -18.08
C GLU A 35 -14.96 -9.94 -19.28
N SER A 36 -13.73 -9.43 -19.08
CA SER A 36 -12.90 -8.88 -20.16
C SER A 36 -12.04 -9.98 -20.82
N ASP A 37 -11.95 -9.98 -22.15
CA ASP A 37 -11.22 -10.98 -22.98
C ASP A 37 -9.74 -11.18 -22.62
N ASN A 38 -9.17 -10.37 -21.71
CA ASN A 38 -7.81 -10.48 -21.18
C ASN A 38 -7.72 -10.21 -19.66
N VAL A 39 -8.47 -10.97 -18.86
CA VAL A 39 -8.54 -10.88 -17.38
C VAL A 39 -7.18 -10.66 -16.71
N SER A 40 -6.12 -11.35 -17.16
CA SER A 40 -4.76 -11.20 -16.60
C SER A 40 -4.17 -9.81 -16.75
N LEU A 41 -4.30 -9.24 -17.94
CA LEU A 41 -3.69 -7.95 -18.27
C LEU A 41 -4.45 -6.81 -17.58
N SER A 42 -5.79 -6.93 -17.52
CA SER A 42 -6.65 -6.00 -16.80
C SER A 42 -6.33 -5.99 -15.30
N MET A 43 -6.18 -7.17 -14.67
CA MET A 43 -5.83 -7.29 -13.26
C MET A 43 -4.43 -6.77 -12.96
N PHE A 44 -3.44 -7.10 -13.81
CA PHE A 44 -2.08 -6.58 -13.70
C PHE A 44 -2.06 -5.04 -13.63
N TRP A 45 -2.71 -4.39 -14.60
CA TRP A 45 -2.74 -2.93 -14.64
C TRP A 45 -3.52 -2.32 -13.49
N LEU A 46 -4.64 -2.94 -13.08
CA LEU A 46 -5.44 -2.48 -11.95
C LEU A 46 -4.63 -2.48 -10.66
N ILE A 47 -3.97 -3.60 -10.34
CA ILE A 47 -3.14 -3.76 -9.13
C ILE A 47 -1.96 -2.79 -9.17
N LEU A 48 -1.22 -2.77 -10.28
CA LEU A 48 -0.04 -1.93 -10.45
C LEU A 48 -0.36 -0.44 -10.28
N VAL A 49 -1.39 0.05 -10.97
CA VAL A 49 -1.78 1.46 -10.92
C VAL A 49 -2.29 1.81 -9.54
N ASN A 50 -3.10 0.96 -8.91
CA ASN A 50 -3.60 1.21 -7.57
C ASN A 50 -2.44 1.34 -6.55
N ASN A 51 -1.46 0.45 -6.60
CA ASN A 51 -0.33 0.47 -5.67
C ASN A 51 0.65 1.61 -5.96
N LEU A 52 0.88 1.96 -7.24
CA LEU A 52 1.64 3.15 -7.61
C LEU A 52 0.97 4.42 -7.07
N VAL A 53 -0.34 4.57 -7.31
CA VAL A 53 -1.11 5.73 -6.84
C VAL A 53 -1.11 5.81 -5.31
N ALA A 54 -1.36 4.70 -4.62
CA ALA A 54 -1.36 4.64 -3.16
C ALA A 54 0.01 5.01 -2.57
N THR A 55 1.11 4.47 -3.10
CA THR A 55 2.47 4.78 -2.63
C THR A 55 2.91 6.19 -3.00
N ALA A 56 2.51 6.72 -4.16
CA ALA A 56 2.72 8.12 -4.52
C ALA A 56 2.01 9.05 -3.54
N PHE A 57 0.73 8.79 -3.23
CA PHE A 57 0.00 9.56 -2.24
C PHE A 57 0.65 9.46 -0.86
N ALA A 58 1.06 8.28 -0.42
CA ALA A 58 1.76 8.11 0.85
C ALA A 58 3.07 8.92 0.92
N MET A 59 3.86 8.94 -0.16
CA MET A 59 5.13 9.66 -0.22
C MET A 59 4.92 11.19 -0.30
N TYR A 60 4.11 11.66 -1.23
CA TYR A 60 3.98 13.10 -1.52
C TYR A 60 2.98 13.82 -0.62
N LEU A 61 1.90 13.17 -0.15
CA LEU A 61 1.06 13.75 0.92
C LEU A 61 1.72 13.64 2.29
N GLY A 62 2.78 12.84 2.45
CA GLY A 62 3.66 12.86 3.61
C GLY A 62 4.25 14.24 3.90
N ILE A 63 4.37 15.09 2.88
CA ILE A 63 4.80 16.50 2.98
C ILE A 63 3.87 17.30 3.92
N ALA A 64 2.57 16.99 3.99
CA ALA A 64 1.59 17.80 4.71
C ALA A 64 1.64 17.66 6.24
N ALA A 65 2.17 16.55 6.78
CA ALA A 65 2.36 16.38 8.24
C ALA A 65 3.02 15.05 8.64
N SER A 66 3.55 14.23 7.71
CA SER A 66 3.93 12.83 7.98
C SER A 66 2.78 11.90 8.43
N ILE A 67 1.57 12.43 8.64
CA ILE A 67 0.38 11.70 9.11
C ILE A 67 -0.15 10.75 8.03
N MET A 68 -0.20 11.20 6.78
CA MET A 68 -0.77 10.42 5.69
C MET A 68 -0.09 9.05 5.51
N PRO A 69 1.25 8.95 5.41
CA PRO A 69 1.90 7.64 5.33
C PRO A 69 1.70 6.76 6.57
N LEU A 70 1.59 7.33 7.78
CA LEU A 70 1.27 6.58 8.99
C LEU A 70 -0.15 6.01 8.96
N PHE A 71 -1.11 6.80 8.47
CA PHE A 71 -2.49 6.39 8.29
C PHE A 71 -2.63 5.31 7.21
N THR A 72 -1.97 5.48 6.06
CA THR A 72 -1.92 4.46 5.00
C THR A 72 -1.34 3.15 5.51
N LEU A 73 -0.27 3.18 6.31
CA LEU A 73 0.29 1.96 6.91
C LEU A 73 -0.66 1.31 7.92
N ALA A 74 -1.36 2.10 8.73
CA ALA A 74 -2.32 1.58 9.69
C ALA A 74 -3.54 0.93 8.99
N LEU A 75 -4.08 1.57 7.95
CA LEU A 75 -5.18 1.02 7.16
C LEU A 75 -4.80 -0.26 6.43
N ASN A 76 -3.64 -0.31 5.77
CA ASN A 76 -3.17 -1.53 5.12
C ASN A 76 -2.98 -2.68 6.11
N GLY A 77 -2.47 -2.38 7.31
CA GLY A 77 -2.39 -3.35 8.39
C GLY A 77 -3.78 -3.84 8.82
N LEU A 78 -4.72 -2.92 9.02
CA LEU A 78 -6.09 -3.22 9.45
C LEU A 78 -6.86 -4.09 8.46
N VAL A 79 -6.78 -3.80 7.16
CA VAL A 79 -7.40 -4.61 6.11
C VAL A 79 -6.83 -6.03 6.10
N MET A 80 -5.50 -6.18 6.17
CA MET A 80 -4.87 -7.50 6.27
C MET A 80 -5.29 -8.26 7.53
N GLY A 81 -5.28 -7.59 8.69
CA GLY A 81 -5.70 -8.18 9.95
C GLY A 81 -7.13 -8.68 9.91
N TYR A 82 -8.05 -7.88 9.35
CA TYR A 82 -9.45 -8.24 9.18
C TYR A 82 -9.62 -9.50 8.33
N LEU A 83 -8.96 -9.56 7.17
CA LEU A 83 -8.97 -10.75 6.31
C LEU A 83 -8.49 -11.99 7.07
N PHE A 84 -7.39 -11.89 7.82
CA PHE A 84 -6.88 -13.02 8.60
C PHE A 84 -7.84 -13.48 9.69
N GLY A 85 -8.47 -12.54 10.41
CA GLY A 85 -9.45 -12.87 11.45
C GLY A 85 -10.71 -13.54 10.89
N GLN A 86 -11.21 -13.06 9.75
CA GLN A 86 -12.42 -13.60 9.10
C GLN A 86 -12.17 -15.02 8.57
N LEU A 87 -11.05 -15.22 7.87
CA LEU A 87 -10.67 -16.53 7.35
C LEU A 87 -10.45 -17.55 8.49
N ALA A 88 -9.86 -17.11 9.62
CA ALA A 88 -9.58 -18.01 10.75
C ALA A 88 -10.86 -18.58 11.37
N ASN A 89 -11.96 -17.81 11.31
CA ASN A 89 -13.27 -18.25 11.77
C ASN A 89 -13.97 -19.20 10.79
N GLU A 90 -13.68 -19.12 9.49
CA GLU A 90 -14.30 -19.97 8.46
C GLU A 90 -13.68 -21.37 8.36
N GLY A 91 -12.61 -21.67 9.12
CA GLY A 91 -11.95 -22.98 9.11
C GLY A 91 -11.30 -23.34 7.77
N ALA A 92 -11.15 -22.37 6.87
CA ALA A 92 -10.41 -22.51 5.63
C ALA A 92 -8.95 -22.87 5.93
N ASP A 93 -8.29 -23.59 5.01
CA ASP A 93 -6.87 -23.89 5.11
C ASP A 93 -6.07 -22.60 4.82
N LEU A 94 -6.07 -21.68 5.81
CA LEU A 94 -5.51 -20.33 5.78
C LEU A 94 -4.12 -20.33 5.17
N TRP A 95 -3.36 -21.37 5.49
CA TRP A 95 -1.99 -21.52 5.06
C TRP A 95 -1.89 -21.60 3.54
N SER A 96 -2.77 -22.36 2.89
CA SER A 96 -2.78 -22.50 1.43
C SER A 96 -3.16 -21.19 0.71
N LEU A 97 -4.12 -20.43 1.24
CA LEU A 97 -4.60 -19.19 0.63
C LEU A 97 -3.64 -18.02 0.88
N ILE A 98 -3.04 -17.96 2.08
CA ILE A 98 -2.03 -16.95 2.43
C ILE A 98 -0.77 -17.22 1.60
N LEU A 99 -0.28 -18.46 1.53
CA LEU A 99 0.92 -18.82 0.77
C LEU A 99 0.74 -18.62 -0.75
N LYS A 100 -0.44 -18.92 -1.30
CA LYS A 100 -0.69 -18.84 -2.75
C LYS A 100 -1.23 -17.49 -3.21
N GLY A 101 -2.03 -16.82 -2.39
CA GLY A 101 -2.73 -15.58 -2.74
C GLY A 101 -1.97 -14.34 -2.29
N ILE A 102 -1.58 -14.25 -1.02
CA ILE A 102 -1.15 -12.98 -0.36
C ILE A 102 0.38 -12.86 -0.23
N LEU A 103 1.05 -13.95 0.16
CA LEU A 103 2.49 -13.98 0.40
C LEU A 103 3.36 -13.54 -0.79
N PRO A 104 3.07 -13.96 -2.05
CA PRO A 104 4.01 -13.76 -3.13
C PRO A 104 4.13 -12.31 -3.61
N HIS A 105 3.07 -11.49 -3.46
CA HIS A 105 3.11 -10.06 -3.77
C HIS A 105 3.38 -9.20 -2.51
N GLY A 106 2.82 -9.58 -1.35
CA GLY A 106 3.00 -8.85 -0.09
C GLY A 106 4.46 -8.67 0.37
N ILE A 107 5.35 -9.60 0.00
CA ILE A 107 6.80 -9.52 0.29
C ILE A 107 7.46 -8.35 -0.44
N LEU A 108 6.97 -7.95 -1.61
CA LEU A 108 7.52 -6.83 -2.40
C LEU A 108 6.77 -5.53 -2.16
N GLU A 109 5.45 -5.61 -1.95
CA GLU A 109 4.61 -4.44 -1.69
C GLU A 109 4.86 -3.83 -0.31
N LEU A 110 5.05 -4.63 0.73
CA LEU A 110 5.33 -4.11 2.06
C LEU A 110 6.63 -3.28 2.11
N PRO A 111 7.78 -3.74 1.58
CA PRO A 111 8.96 -2.91 1.44
C PRO A 111 8.72 -1.63 0.63
N ALA A 112 7.96 -1.71 -0.47
CA ALA A 112 7.65 -0.56 -1.32
C ALA A 112 6.84 0.50 -0.56
N VAL A 113 5.79 0.09 0.17
CA VAL A 113 4.96 0.96 1.01
C VAL A 113 5.77 1.53 2.18
N PHE A 114 6.63 0.74 2.82
CA PHE A 114 7.50 1.23 3.89
C PHE A 114 8.54 2.23 3.39
N LEU A 115 9.16 1.99 2.24
CA LEU A 115 10.08 2.93 1.60
C LEU A 115 9.39 4.24 1.25
N ALA A 116 8.23 4.16 0.60
CA ALA A 116 7.43 5.33 0.24
C ALA A 116 6.99 6.11 1.49
N GLY A 117 6.54 5.41 2.53
CA GLY A 117 6.12 6.02 3.78
C GLY A 117 7.27 6.67 4.54
N ALA A 118 8.40 5.98 4.71
CA ALA A 118 9.58 6.52 5.39
C ALA A 118 10.12 7.76 4.67
N TYR A 119 10.16 7.73 3.33
CA TYR A 119 10.59 8.88 2.54
C TYR A 119 9.58 10.04 2.58
N GLY A 120 8.28 9.75 2.61
CA GLY A 120 7.23 10.75 2.81
C GLY A 120 7.33 11.47 4.17
N ILE A 121 7.64 10.72 5.23
CA ILE A 121 7.94 11.30 6.56
C ILE A 121 9.18 12.19 6.49
N LEU A 122 10.26 11.71 5.85
CA LEU A 122 11.48 12.50 5.65
C LEU A 122 11.17 13.82 4.93
N LEU A 123 10.38 13.80 3.85
CA LEU A 123 9.98 14.99 3.12
C LEU A 123 9.18 15.97 4.00
N GLY A 124 8.22 15.48 4.78
CA GLY A 124 7.45 16.28 5.74
C GLY A 124 8.33 16.93 6.82
N VAL A 125 9.26 16.18 7.40
CA VAL A 125 10.21 16.72 8.40
C VAL A 125 11.12 17.79 7.78
N ARG A 126 11.62 17.58 6.56
CA ARG A 126 12.48 18.55 5.86
C ARG A 126 11.71 19.81 5.47
N LEU A 127 10.42 19.70 5.16
CA LEU A 127 9.54 20.85 4.95
C LEU A 127 9.40 21.66 6.24
N LEU A 128 9.04 21.02 7.36
CA LEU A 128 8.89 21.69 8.66
C LEU A 128 10.19 22.38 9.11
N GLN A 129 11.34 21.74 8.88
CA GLN A 129 12.65 22.36 9.12
C GLN A 129 12.89 23.58 8.21
N GLY A 130 12.45 23.53 6.95
CA GLY A 130 12.52 24.66 6.01
C GLY A 130 11.68 25.83 6.49
N ILE A 131 10.43 25.58 6.90
CA ILE A 131 9.51 26.57 7.46
C ILE A 131 10.14 27.23 8.69
N GLY A 132 10.59 26.43 9.67
CA GLY A 132 11.24 26.93 10.90
C GLY A 132 12.48 27.77 10.61
N ARG A 133 13.34 27.32 9.69
CA ARG A 133 14.55 28.07 9.30
C ARG A 133 14.21 29.38 8.59
N SER A 134 13.17 29.39 7.75
CA SER A 134 12.67 30.59 7.08
C SER A 134 12.16 31.62 8.09
N MET A 135 11.44 31.19 9.12
CA MET A 135 10.98 32.08 10.20
C MET A 135 12.13 32.66 11.02
N THR A 136 13.22 31.91 11.21
CA THR A 136 14.43 32.38 11.93
C THR A 136 15.43 33.11 11.03
N ASN A 137 15.06 33.47 9.80
CA ASN A 137 15.88 34.20 8.82
C ASN A 137 17.26 33.58 8.53
N LYS A 138 17.37 32.24 8.63
CA LYS A 138 18.63 31.52 8.34
C LYS A 138 18.88 31.44 6.83
N PRO A 139 20.14 31.47 6.37
CA PRO A 139 20.46 31.35 4.95
C PRO A 139 20.03 29.98 4.39
N LYS A 140 19.50 29.99 3.16
CA LYS A 140 19.09 28.79 2.39
C LYS A 140 18.17 27.82 3.19
N PRO A 141 17.00 28.29 3.69
CA PRO A 141 16.13 27.47 4.55
C PRO A 141 15.61 26.21 3.85
N TRP A 142 15.38 26.28 2.54
CA TRP A 142 14.79 25.21 1.73
C TRP A 142 15.79 24.26 1.06
N ALA A 143 17.10 24.49 1.17
CA ALA A 143 18.10 23.71 0.44
C ALA A 143 17.99 22.20 0.70
N ARG A 144 17.78 21.83 1.97
CA ARG A 144 17.62 20.43 2.40
C ARG A 144 16.31 19.80 1.94
N PHE A 145 15.26 20.60 1.76
CA PHE A 145 13.98 20.13 1.23
C PHE A 145 14.07 19.93 -0.29
N ALA A 146 14.67 20.88 -1.01
CA ALA A 146 14.88 20.77 -2.45
C ALA A 146 15.77 19.56 -2.82
N GLU A 147 16.81 19.29 -2.02
CA GLU A 147 17.64 18.10 -2.18
C GLU A 147 16.84 16.80 -1.95
N ALA A 148 16.04 16.75 -0.88
CA ALA A 148 15.18 15.61 -0.60
C ALA A 148 14.11 15.38 -1.68
N MET A 149 13.55 16.45 -2.25
CA MET A 149 12.61 16.37 -3.38
C MET A 149 13.28 15.84 -4.66
N LYS A 150 14.53 16.22 -4.93
CA LYS A 150 15.27 15.64 -6.06
C LYS A 150 15.54 14.14 -5.84
N GLY A 151 15.90 13.77 -4.61
CA GLY A 151 16.10 12.37 -4.22
C GLY A 151 14.81 11.53 -4.25
N SER A 152 13.63 12.14 -4.13
CA SER A 152 12.35 11.42 -4.12
C SER A 152 12.10 10.68 -5.43
N ILE A 153 12.58 11.22 -6.55
CA ILE A 153 12.42 10.61 -7.87
C ILE A 153 13.15 9.27 -7.93
N ALA A 154 14.40 9.22 -7.45
CA ALA A 154 15.20 7.99 -7.44
C ALA A 154 14.60 6.93 -6.52
N ILE A 155 14.13 7.34 -5.33
CA ILE A 155 13.47 6.41 -4.39
C ILE A 155 12.14 5.93 -4.95
N TYR A 156 11.35 6.80 -5.56
CA TYR A 156 10.08 6.43 -6.16
C TYR A 156 10.28 5.51 -7.37
N ALA A 157 11.36 5.65 -8.13
CA ALA A 157 11.71 4.69 -9.18
C ALA A 157 11.97 3.28 -8.60
N VAL A 158 12.68 3.18 -7.47
CA VAL A 158 12.89 1.89 -6.78
C VAL A 158 11.56 1.31 -6.30
N VAL A 159 10.69 2.13 -5.69
CA VAL A 159 9.33 1.73 -5.27
C VAL A 159 8.53 1.21 -6.48
N ALA A 160 8.54 1.93 -7.60
CA ALA A 160 7.82 1.54 -8.81
C ALA A 160 8.32 0.21 -9.37
N ILE A 161 9.63 -0.05 -9.35
CA ILE A 161 10.20 -1.33 -9.79
C ILE A 161 9.73 -2.47 -8.86
N LEU A 162 9.75 -2.27 -7.54
CA LEU A 162 9.26 -3.28 -6.59
C LEU A 162 7.78 -3.61 -6.83
N LEU A 163 6.95 -2.59 -7.05
CA LEU A 163 5.53 -2.76 -7.32
C LEU A 163 5.26 -3.40 -8.69
N LEU A 164 6.09 -3.10 -9.69
CA LEU A 164 6.02 -3.75 -11.00
C LEU A 164 6.26 -5.26 -10.87
N VAL A 165 7.31 -5.65 -10.15
CA VAL A 165 7.61 -7.07 -9.92
C VAL A 165 6.50 -7.75 -9.11
N ALA A 166 5.95 -7.06 -8.09
CA ALA A 166 4.81 -7.55 -7.33
C ALA A 166 3.59 -7.83 -8.22
N ALA A 167 3.20 -6.88 -9.07
CA ALA A 167 2.06 -7.01 -9.97
C ALA A 167 2.25 -8.12 -11.02
N VAL A 168 3.48 -8.33 -11.53
CA VAL A 168 3.78 -9.46 -12.44
C VAL A 168 3.56 -10.79 -11.72
N ILE A 169 4.06 -10.93 -10.50
CA ILE A 169 3.91 -12.15 -9.70
C ILE A 169 2.42 -12.40 -9.40
N GLU A 170 1.68 -11.38 -8.99
CA GLU A 170 0.27 -11.48 -8.61
C GLU A 170 -0.63 -11.81 -9.80
N SER A 171 -0.46 -11.14 -10.94
CA SER A 171 -1.23 -11.42 -12.16
C SER A 171 -0.98 -12.82 -12.72
N THR A 172 0.25 -13.34 -12.57
CA THR A 172 0.61 -14.71 -12.99
C THR A 172 0.01 -15.76 -12.06
N LEU A 173 0.03 -15.53 -10.74
CA LEU A 173 -0.53 -16.46 -9.76
C LEU A 173 -2.06 -16.46 -9.76
N THR A 174 -2.69 -15.28 -9.92
CA THR A 174 -4.14 -15.17 -10.04
C THR A 174 -4.63 -15.93 -11.27
N LEU A 175 -3.90 -15.86 -12.38
CA LEU A 175 -4.18 -16.68 -13.57
C LEU A 175 -4.12 -18.20 -13.29
N TYR A 176 -3.15 -18.64 -12.48
CA TYR A 176 -3.01 -20.04 -12.14
C TYR A 176 -4.16 -20.53 -11.26
N LEU A 177 -4.62 -19.71 -10.31
CA LEU A 177 -5.71 -20.03 -9.38
C LEU A 177 -7.10 -19.96 -10.03
N VAL A 178 -7.32 -19.08 -11.01
CA VAL A 178 -8.61 -18.97 -11.72
C VAL A 178 -8.80 -20.10 -12.74
N LYS A 179 -7.72 -20.72 -13.23
CA LYS A 179 -7.77 -21.84 -14.18
C LYS A 179 -7.75 -23.25 -13.55
N SER A 180 -7.54 -23.36 -12.24
CA SER A 180 -7.48 -24.63 -11.49
C SER A 180 -8.72 -24.85 -10.66
#